data_AF-A0A5E4Q7Q2-F1
#
_entry.id   AF-A0A5E4Q7Q2-F1
#
_cell.length_a   1.000
_cell.length_b   1.000
_cell.length_c   1.000
_cell.angle_alpha   90.00
_cell.angle_beta   90.00
_cell.angle_gamma   90.00
#
_symmetry.space_group_name_H-M   'P 1'
#
loop_
_entity.id
_entity.type
_entity.pdbx_description
1 polymer ?
#
loop_
_entity_poly.entity_id
_entity_poly.type
_entity_poly.pdbx_seq_one_letter_code
_entity_poly.pdbx_strand_id
1 'polypeptide(L)'
;MNRFTGMLMVGYSWAQLMMLAVPTDEFWGLNLRYLNYLIPLAAALGVWTVGNIGREQGSFKWPLLAAYATYPVRYYIYDETVWCTLMVLSSALVFDSFAKEWCRTAQTKKHVAKRVAVLGMCVCLYLSLWCGYLYFHGTITDSEGDEIPIYEALHHFFTSPWWLDVKQCLLDTYQYAQHHGWYEVWKQIIDLSDPHGEQNAYKVLGLGPDATQQEITSTWRRLSRQNHPDKVKEQHLRREAQEKFMEIQQAYEILSNSKHRRNRRNKKDNSEPTSGTRR
;
A
#
# COMPACT_ATOMS: atom_id res chain seq x y z
N MET A 1 -16.98 -14.32 -22.62
CA MET A 1 -15.72 -15.10 -22.52
C MET A 1 -16.09 -16.53 -22.15
N ASN A 2 -15.67 -17.52 -22.92
CA ASN A 2 -16.00 -18.92 -22.64
C ASN A 2 -15.25 -19.37 -21.39
N ARG A 3 -15.87 -20.21 -20.54
CA ARG A 3 -15.24 -20.68 -19.30
C ARG A 3 -13.90 -21.36 -19.56
N PHE A 4 -13.82 -22.15 -20.63
CA PHE A 4 -12.57 -22.77 -21.08
C PHE A 4 -11.46 -21.74 -21.30
N THR A 5 -11.76 -20.63 -21.97
CA THR A 5 -10.82 -19.51 -22.14
C THR A 5 -10.40 -18.92 -20.79
N GLY A 6 -11.34 -18.78 -19.84
CA GLY A 6 -11.04 -18.35 -18.48
C GLY A 6 -10.09 -19.29 -17.73
N MET A 7 -10.28 -20.61 -17.87
CA MET A 7 -9.38 -21.62 -17.28
C MET A 7 -7.96 -21.46 -17.82
N LEU A 8 -7.82 -21.26 -19.14
CA LEU A 8 -6.53 -21.06 -19.78
C LEU A 8 -5.85 -19.78 -19.29
N MET A 9 -6.57 -18.66 -19.23
CA MET A 9 -6.01 -17.37 -18.80
C MET A 9 -5.53 -17.39 -17.35
N VAL A 10 -6.38 -17.86 -16.43
CA VAL A 10 -6.03 -17.89 -15.00
C VAL A 10 -4.98 -18.94 -14.71
N GLY A 11 -5.11 -20.13 -15.31
CA GLY A 11 -4.10 -21.19 -15.20
C GLY A 11 -2.72 -20.74 -15.68
N TYR A 12 -2.66 -20.07 -16.84
CA TYR A 12 -1.42 -19.51 -17.37
C TYR A 12 -0.87 -18.39 -16.49
N SER A 13 -1.70 -17.45 -16.06
CA SER A 13 -1.27 -16.33 -15.21
C SER A 13 -0.67 -16.81 -13.88
N TRP A 14 -1.29 -17.80 -13.23
CA TRP A 14 -0.78 -18.33 -11.96
C TRP A 14 0.49 -19.16 -12.15
N ALA A 15 0.59 -19.92 -13.23
CA ALA A 15 1.81 -20.67 -13.58
C ALA A 15 2.99 -19.72 -13.85
N GLN A 16 2.76 -18.66 -14.62
CA GLN A 16 3.75 -17.64 -14.94
C GLN A 16 4.20 -16.90 -13.68
N LEU A 17 3.26 -16.48 -12.84
CA LEU A 17 3.58 -15.81 -11.59
C LEU A 17 4.40 -16.70 -10.64
N MET A 18 4.10 -18.00 -10.59
CA MET A 18 4.93 -18.95 -9.83
C MET A 18 6.33 -19.07 -10.43
N MET A 19 6.45 -19.12 -11.76
CA MET A 19 7.74 -19.20 -12.45
C MET A 19 8.60 -17.96 -12.21
N LEU A 20 8.02 -16.77 -12.30
CA LEU A 20 8.69 -15.49 -12.06
C LEU A 20 9.08 -15.28 -10.60
N ALA A 21 8.33 -15.86 -9.66
CA ALA A 21 8.62 -15.75 -8.24
C ALA A 21 9.82 -16.60 -7.79
N VAL A 22 10.23 -17.62 -8.58
CA VAL A 22 11.35 -18.50 -8.24
C VAL A 22 12.66 -17.88 -8.74
N PRO A 23 13.62 -17.55 -7.85
CA PRO A 23 14.91 -17.02 -8.28
C PRO A 23 15.74 -18.07 -9.02
N THR A 24 16.50 -17.62 -10.02
CA THR A 24 17.40 -18.46 -10.81
C THR A 24 18.71 -18.78 -10.09
N ASP A 25 19.11 -17.93 -9.15
CA ASP A 25 20.40 -17.96 -8.47
C ASP A 25 20.31 -18.58 -7.07
N GLU A 26 21.46 -19.01 -6.55
CA GLU A 26 21.55 -19.54 -5.19
C GLU A 26 21.34 -18.40 -4.18
N PHE A 27 20.23 -18.46 -3.44
CA PHE A 27 19.91 -17.48 -2.41
C PHE A 27 20.32 -18.06 -1.05
N TRP A 28 21.28 -17.42 -0.37
CA TRP A 28 21.77 -17.85 0.95
C TRP A 28 22.33 -19.29 0.99
N GLY A 29 22.92 -19.75 -0.12
CA GLY A 29 23.43 -21.12 -0.25
C GLY A 29 22.34 -22.20 -0.40
N LEU A 30 21.07 -21.80 -0.55
CA LEU A 30 19.97 -22.70 -0.85
C LEU A 30 19.61 -22.64 -2.35
N ASN A 31 19.48 -23.82 -2.94
CA ASN A 31 19.03 -23.98 -4.33
C ASN A 31 17.49 -23.91 -4.40
N LEU A 32 16.93 -22.72 -4.58
CA LEU A 32 15.47 -22.52 -4.65
C LEU A 32 14.83 -23.02 -5.96
N ARG A 33 15.64 -23.50 -6.92
CA ARG A 33 15.17 -24.07 -8.19
C ARG A 33 14.21 -25.24 -8.03
N TYR A 34 14.25 -25.98 -6.92
CA TYR A 34 13.29 -27.05 -6.63
C TYR A 34 11.85 -26.54 -6.51
N LEU A 35 11.65 -25.25 -6.20
CA LEU A 35 10.33 -24.65 -6.09
C LEU A 35 9.59 -24.63 -7.45
N ASN A 36 10.30 -24.79 -8.57
CA ASN A 36 9.71 -24.95 -9.90
C ASN A 36 8.79 -26.17 -10.03
N TYR A 37 8.92 -27.18 -9.16
CA TYR A 37 7.98 -28.30 -9.11
C TYR A 37 6.57 -27.91 -8.65
N LEU A 38 6.38 -26.69 -8.13
CA LEU A 38 5.06 -26.15 -7.79
C LEU A 38 4.36 -25.47 -8.97
N ILE A 39 5.04 -25.22 -10.09
CA ILE A 39 4.44 -24.57 -11.27
C ILE A 39 3.23 -25.36 -11.81
N PRO A 40 3.28 -26.70 -11.99
CA PRO A 40 2.11 -27.48 -12.42
C PRO A 40 0.95 -27.41 -11.42
N LEU A 41 1.26 -27.34 -10.12
CA LEU A 41 0.26 -27.20 -9.07
C LEU A 41 -0.45 -25.84 -9.15
N ALA A 42 0.29 -24.74 -9.35
CA ALA A 42 -0.28 -23.41 -9.54
C ALA A 42 -1.17 -23.34 -10.79
N ALA A 43 -0.71 -23.93 -11.91
CA ALA A 43 -1.49 -24.03 -13.15
C ALA A 43 -2.80 -24.79 -12.95
N ALA A 44 -2.74 -25.98 -12.33
CA ALA A 44 -3.90 -26.82 -12.07
C ALA A 44 -4.90 -26.14 -11.11
N LEU A 45 -4.42 -25.41 -10.10
CA LEU A 45 -5.26 -24.62 -9.21
C LEU A 45 -5.99 -23.50 -9.95
N GLY A 46 -5.31 -22.81 -10.87
CA GLY A 46 -5.95 -21.78 -11.72
C GLY A 46 -7.04 -22.37 -12.63
N VAL A 47 -6.77 -23.52 -13.26
CA VAL A 47 -7.77 -24.23 -14.08
C VAL A 47 -8.96 -24.69 -13.22
N TRP A 48 -8.70 -25.31 -12.06
CA TRP A 48 -9.72 -25.84 -11.17
C TRP A 48 -10.61 -24.77 -10.54
N THR A 49 -10.02 -23.64 -10.13
CA THR A 49 -10.77 -22.51 -9.56
C THR A 49 -11.78 -21.96 -10.55
N VAL A 50 -11.37 -21.70 -11.80
CA VAL A 50 -12.29 -21.23 -12.84
C VAL A 50 -13.26 -22.31 -13.30
N GLY A 51 -12.82 -23.57 -13.33
CA GLY A 51 -13.66 -24.70 -13.72
C GLY A 51 -14.86 -24.92 -12.80
N ASN A 52 -14.71 -24.61 -11.52
CA ASN A 52 -15.76 -24.72 -10.50
C ASN A 52 -16.60 -23.46 -10.32
N ILE A 53 -16.44 -22.45 -11.19
CA ILE A 53 -17.31 -21.27 -11.18
C ILE A 53 -18.65 -21.64 -11.81
N GLY A 54 -19.74 -21.35 -11.08
CA GLY A 54 -21.11 -21.46 -11.59
C GLY A 54 -21.81 -22.75 -11.20
N ARG A 55 -22.50 -23.37 -12.17
CA ARG A 55 -23.35 -24.57 -11.96
C ARG A 55 -22.64 -25.89 -12.24
N GLU A 56 -21.36 -25.84 -12.53
CA GLU A 56 -20.53 -27.01 -12.79
C GLU A 56 -19.46 -27.14 -11.71
N GLN A 57 -19.13 -28.38 -11.37
CA GLN A 57 -18.09 -28.72 -10.41
C GLN A 57 -17.25 -29.86 -10.97
N GLY A 58 -15.97 -29.90 -10.60
CA GLY A 58 -15.10 -30.99 -10.95
C GLY A 58 -14.02 -31.24 -9.92
N SER A 59 -13.50 -32.46 -9.92
CA SER A 59 -12.44 -32.85 -9.00
C SER A 59 -11.10 -32.22 -9.39
N PHE A 60 -10.31 -31.85 -8.37
CA PHE A 60 -8.99 -31.24 -8.56
C PHE A 60 -7.93 -32.23 -9.07
N LYS A 61 -8.15 -33.54 -8.88
CA LYS A 61 -7.15 -34.57 -9.16
C LYS A 61 -6.80 -34.65 -10.65
N TRP A 62 -7.80 -34.57 -11.52
CA TRP A 62 -7.63 -34.66 -12.97
C TRP A 62 -6.76 -33.55 -13.58
N PRO A 63 -7.06 -32.25 -13.37
CA PRO A 63 -6.20 -31.18 -13.87
C PRO A 63 -4.79 -31.25 -13.28
N LEU A 64 -4.65 -31.63 -12.00
CA LEU A 64 -3.35 -31.78 -11.36
C LEU A 64 -2.51 -32.88 -12.02
N LEU A 65 -3.08 -34.07 -12.23
CA LEU A 65 -2.40 -35.18 -12.88
C LEU A 65 -1.98 -34.81 -14.31
N ALA A 66 -2.87 -34.15 -15.07
CA ALA A 66 -2.56 -33.69 -16.41
C ALA A 66 -1.40 -32.69 -16.43
N ALA A 67 -1.43 -31.68 -15.55
CA ALA A 67 -0.37 -30.68 -15.47
C ALA A 67 0.99 -31.31 -15.13
N TYR A 68 1.04 -32.22 -14.16
CA TYR A 68 2.28 -32.92 -13.81
C TYR A 68 2.75 -33.91 -14.89
N ALA A 69 1.82 -34.57 -15.60
CA ALA A 69 2.16 -35.47 -16.71
C ALA A 69 2.76 -34.71 -17.89
N THR A 70 2.32 -33.47 -18.14
CA THR A 70 2.84 -32.61 -19.21
C THR A 70 4.09 -31.83 -18.80
N TYR A 71 4.37 -31.66 -17.50
CA TYR A 71 5.53 -30.89 -17.02
C TYR A 71 6.90 -31.34 -17.58
N PRO A 72 7.21 -32.64 -17.75
CA PRO A 72 8.47 -33.09 -18.36
C PRO A 72 8.73 -32.58 -19.78
N VAL A 73 7.69 -32.13 -20.50
CA VAL A 73 7.83 -31.51 -21.84
C VAL A 73 8.75 -30.29 -21.81
N ARG A 74 8.87 -29.60 -20.67
CA ARG A 74 9.81 -28.50 -20.46
C ARG A 74 11.27 -28.86 -20.80
N TYR A 75 11.69 -30.10 -20.63
CA TYR A 75 13.06 -30.52 -20.96
C TYR A 75 13.29 -30.67 -22.46
N TYR A 76 12.22 -30.83 -23.24
CA TYR A 76 12.29 -31.01 -24.70
C TYR A 76 12.01 -29.70 -25.45
N ILE A 77 11.17 -28.83 -24.89
CA ILE A 77 10.80 -27.54 -25.48
C ILE A 77 11.46 -26.42 -24.67
N TYR A 78 12.44 -25.76 -25.27
CA TYR A 78 13.21 -24.67 -24.64
C TYR A 78 12.42 -23.36 -24.49
N ASP A 79 11.32 -23.18 -25.25
CA ASP A 79 10.48 -21.98 -25.14
C ASP A 79 9.52 -22.07 -23.94
N GLU A 80 9.69 -21.14 -22.99
CA GLU A 80 8.92 -21.08 -21.75
C GLU A 80 7.42 -20.92 -21.96
N THR A 81 7.04 -20.17 -22.98
CA THR A 81 5.64 -19.89 -23.27
C THR A 81 4.95 -21.14 -23.81
N VAL A 82 5.64 -21.91 -24.64
CA VAL A 82 5.08 -23.07 -25.34
C VAL A 82 4.83 -24.24 -24.38
N TRP A 83 5.82 -24.63 -23.56
CA TRP A 83 5.58 -25.73 -22.63
C TRP A 83 4.54 -25.37 -21.56
N CYS A 84 4.52 -24.11 -21.11
CA CYS A 84 3.55 -23.64 -20.12
C CYS A 84 2.12 -23.63 -20.68
N THR A 85 1.94 -23.15 -21.92
CA THR A 85 0.63 -23.18 -22.59
C THR A 85 0.15 -24.60 -22.86
N LEU A 86 1.02 -25.51 -23.29
CA LEU A 86 0.69 -26.94 -23.47
C LEU A 86 0.26 -27.60 -22.16
N MET A 87 0.96 -27.31 -21.05
CA MET A 87 0.62 -27.82 -19.72
C MET A 87 -0.75 -27.30 -19.24
N VAL A 88 -1.04 -26.01 -19.42
CA VAL A 88 -2.33 -25.43 -19.03
C VAL A 88 -3.46 -25.96 -19.92
N LEU A 89 -3.21 -26.10 -21.22
CA LEU A 89 -4.18 -26.60 -22.19
C LEU A 89 -4.54 -28.06 -21.95
N SER A 90 -3.55 -28.93 -21.70
CA SER A 90 -3.80 -30.34 -21.34
C SER A 90 -4.59 -30.45 -20.04
N SER A 91 -4.23 -29.68 -19.01
CA SER A 91 -4.98 -29.61 -17.75
C SER A 91 -6.44 -29.16 -17.94
N ALA A 92 -6.68 -28.12 -18.75
CA ALA A 92 -8.02 -27.62 -19.03
C ALA A 92 -8.86 -28.61 -19.85
N LEU A 93 -8.28 -29.26 -20.86
CA LEU A 93 -8.96 -30.29 -21.66
C LEU A 93 -9.33 -31.49 -20.80
N VAL A 94 -8.43 -31.97 -19.95
CA VAL A 94 -8.69 -33.11 -19.06
C VAL A 94 -9.77 -32.76 -18.03
N PHE A 95 -9.79 -31.53 -17.52
CA PHE A 95 -10.87 -31.09 -16.64
C PHE A 95 -12.24 -31.07 -17.35
N ASP A 96 -12.32 -30.48 -18.55
CA ASP A 96 -13.59 -30.33 -19.27
C ASP A 96 -14.14 -31.67 -19.79
N SER A 97 -13.25 -32.62 -20.12
CA SER A 97 -13.62 -33.95 -20.63
C SER A 97 -13.92 -34.98 -19.53
N PHE A 98 -13.13 -35.03 -18.46
CA PHE A 98 -13.21 -36.11 -17.46
C PHE A 98 -13.63 -35.66 -16.06
N ALA A 99 -13.38 -34.41 -15.68
CA ALA A 99 -13.66 -33.94 -14.33
C ALA A 99 -15.02 -33.24 -14.20
N LYS A 100 -15.59 -32.80 -15.32
CA LYS A 100 -16.78 -31.96 -15.38
C LYS A 100 -18.04 -32.73 -14.98
N GLU A 101 -18.66 -32.27 -13.89
CA GLU A 101 -19.96 -32.74 -13.44
C GLU A 101 -20.91 -31.56 -13.21
N TRP A 102 -22.20 -31.78 -13.48
CA TRP A 102 -23.22 -30.78 -13.19
C TRP A 102 -23.58 -30.77 -11.70
N CYS A 103 -23.59 -29.60 -11.06
CA CYS A 103 -24.00 -29.45 -9.66
C CYS A 103 -25.49 -29.77 -9.50
N ARG A 104 -25.81 -30.95 -8.97
CA ARG A 104 -27.20 -31.36 -8.67
C ARG A 104 -27.72 -30.82 -7.33
N THR A 105 -26.82 -30.39 -6.44
CA THR A 105 -27.16 -29.92 -5.09
C THR A 105 -27.20 -28.38 -5.01
N ALA A 106 -28.24 -27.83 -4.39
CA ALA A 106 -28.32 -26.40 -4.11
C ALA A 106 -27.14 -25.96 -3.23
N GLN A 107 -26.45 -24.88 -3.60
CA GLN A 107 -25.31 -24.38 -2.83
C GLN A 107 -25.76 -23.91 -1.45
N THR A 108 -25.20 -24.50 -0.40
CA THR A 108 -25.45 -24.04 0.97
C THR A 108 -24.76 -22.69 1.19
N LYS A 109 -25.47 -21.75 1.84
CA LYS A 109 -24.91 -20.44 2.17
C LYS A 109 -23.79 -20.61 3.21
N LYS A 110 -22.54 -20.63 2.76
CA LYS A 110 -21.38 -20.61 3.67
C LYS A 110 -21.34 -19.29 4.43
N HIS A 111 -20.91 -19.33 5.70
CA HIS A 111 -20.71 -18.14 6.53
C HIS A 111 -19.80 -17.12 5.84
N VAL A 112 -20.22 -15.86 5.82
CA VAL A 112 -19.48 -14.74 5.21
C VAL A 112 -18.08 -14.62 5.81
N ALA A 113 -17.94 -14.75 7.12
CA ALA A 113 -16.64 -14.71 7.81
C ALA A 113 -15.64 -15.75 7.26
N LYS A 114 -16.09 -16.99 7.01
CA LYS A 114 -15.25 -18.04 6.43
C LYS A 114 -14.83 -17.70 5.00
N ARG A 115 -15.70 -17.07 4.21
CA ARG A 115 -15.37 -16.63 2.85
C ARG A 115 -14.33 -15.51 2.86
N VAL A 116 -14.53 -14.50 3.71
CA VAL A 116 -13.60 -13.37 3.87
C VAL A 116 -12.24 -13.86 4.36
N ALA A 117 -12.20 -14.79 5.34
CA ALA A 117 -10.96 -15.36 5.82
C ALA A 117 -10.20 -16.14 4.74
N VAL A 118 -10.89 -16.98 3.95
CA VAL A 118 -10.27 -17.73 2.85
C VAL A 118 -9.78 -16.80 1.75
N LEU A 119 -10.58 -15.80 1.35
CA LEU A 119 -10.17 -14.81 0.35
C LEU A 119 -8.99 -13.98 0.84
N GLY A 120 -9.00 -13.55 2.10
CA GLY A 120 -7.88 -12.85 2.73
C GLY A 120 -6.60 -13.67 2.68
N MET A 121 -6.66 -14.95 3.07
CA MET A 121 -5.52 -15.87 2.98
C MET A 121 -5.00 -16.01 1.54
N CYS A 122 -5.89 -16.18 0.55
CA CYS A 122 -5.49 -16.26 -0.86
C CYS A 122 -4.85 -14.96 -1.36
N VAL A 123 -5.38 -13.80 -0.97
CA VAL A 123 -4.81 -12.49 -1.31
C VAL A 123 -3.43 -12.33 -0.68
N CYS A 124 -3.24 -12.72 0.58
CA CYS A 124 -1.92 -12.69 1.21
C CYS A 124 -0.91 -13.59 0.49
N LEU A 125 -1.30 -14.80 0.08
CA LEU A 125 -0.43 -15.69 -0.70
C LEU A 125 -0.09 -15.07 -2.06
N TYR A 126 -1.07 -14.52 -2.76
CA TYR A 126 -0.84 -13.87 -4.06
C TYR A 126 0.10 -12.66 -3.94
N LEU A 127 -0.11 -11.81 -2.92
CA LEU A 127 0.76 -10.68 -2.65
C LEU A 127 2.17 -11.13 -2.26
N SER A 128 2.33 -12.22 -1.50
CA SER A 128 3.66 -12.75 -1.17
C SER A 128 4.47 -13.17 -2.40
N LEU A 129 3.82 -13.72 -3.43
CA LEU A 129 4.47 -14.10 -4.68
C LEU A 129 4.91 -12.86 -5.47
N TRP A 130 4.07 -11.81 -5.53
CA TRP A 130 4.46 -10.53 -6.11
C TRP A 130 5.59 -9.84 -5.35
N CYS A 131 5.54 -9.85 -4.01
CA CYS A 131 6.62 -9.32 -3.19
C CYS A 131 7.92 -10.10 -3.42
N GLY A 132 7.86 -11.44 -3.55
CA GLY A 132 9.01 -12.26 -3.92
C GLY A 132 9.57 -11.88 -5.29
N TYR A 133 8.71 -11.72 -6.30
CA TYR A 133 9.11 -11.26 -7.63
C TYR A 133 9.83 -9.90 -7.56
N LEU A 134 9.24 -8.90 -6.90
CA LEU A 134 9.83 -7.57 -6.74
C LEU A 134 11.13 -7.60 -5.94
N TYR A 135 11.21 -8.46 -4.93
CA TYR A 135 12.40 -8.60 -4.09
C TYR A 135 13.60 -9.15 -4.88
N PHE A 136 13.38 -10.12 -5.77
CA PHE A 136 14.45 -10.74 -6.56
C PHE A 136 14.76 -10.02 -7.88
N HIS A 137 13.76 -9.41 -8.52
CA HIS A 137 13.92 -8.81 -9.86
C HIS A 137 13.86 -7.28 -9.86
N GLY A 138 13.45 -6.66 -8.76
CA GLY A 138 13.37 -5.21 -8.69
C GLY A 138 14.75 -4.59 -8.51
N THR A 139 15.05 -3.59 -9.33
CA THR A 139 16.22 -2.71 -9.19
C THR A 139 15.74 -1.27 -8.94
N ILE A 140 16.50 -0.54 -8.12
CA ILE A 140 16.29 0.89 -7.86
C ILE A 140 17.53 1.61 -8.37
N THR A 141 17.33 2.66 -9.16
CA THR A 141 18.42 3.54 -9.63
C THR A 141 18.76 4.56 -8.56
N ASP A 142 20.03 4.62 -8.14
CA ASP A 142 20.51 5.70 -7.28
C ASP A 142 20.63 7.02 -8.08
N SER A 143 20.77 8.13 -7.35
CA SER A 143 21.06 9.47 -7.86
C SER A 143 22.32 9.57 -8.74
N GLU A 144 23.25 8.63 -8.59
CA GLU A 144 24.46 8.50 -9.42
C GLU A 144 24.25 7.63 -10.68
N GLY A 145 23.06 7.02 -10.83
CA GLY A 145 22.69 6.18 -11.97
C GLY A 145 22.99 4.69 -11.81
N ASP A 146 23.50 4.25 -10.66
CA ASP A 146 23.78 2.83 -10.39
C ASP A 146 22.49 2.06 -10.05
N GLU A 147 22.35 0.86 -10.61
CA GLU A 147 21.21 -0.04 -10.35
C GLU A 147 21.50 -0.97 -9.17
N ILE A 148 20.81 -0.76 -8.05
CA ILE A 148 20.95 -1.57 -6.83
C ILE A 148 19.71 -2.47 -6.71
N PRO A 149 19.86 -3.78 -6.47
CA PRO A 149 18.72 -4.66 -6.27
C PRO A 149 17.94 -4.31 -5.00
N ILE A 150 16.61 -4.44 -5.04
CA ILE A 150 15.70 -4.05 -3.94
C ILE A 150 16.05 -4.75 -2.64
N TYR A 151 16.45 -6.02 -2.68
CA TYR A 151 16.77 -6.75 -1.46
C TYR A 151 17.95 -6.13 -0.70
N GLU A 152 18.96 -5.65 -1.40
CA GLU A 152 20.15 -5.03 -0.82
C GLU A 152 19.81 -3.63 -0.30
N ALA A 153 19.04 -2.85 -1.07
CA ALA A 153 18.54 -1.56 -0.65
C ALA A 153 17.69 -1.65 0.64
N LEU A 154 16.80 -2.64 0.73
CA LEU A 154 16.00 -2.89 1.94
C LEU A 154 16.88 -3.31 3.11
N HIS A 155 17.87 -4.17 2.88
CA HIS A 155 18.79 -4.59 3.92
C HIS A 155 19.60 -3.40 4.46
N HIS A 156 20.16 -2.57 3.59
CA HIS A 156 20.85 -1.33 3.98
C HIS A 156 19.93 -0.34 4.68
N PHE A 157 18.69 -0.21 4.22
CA PHE A 157 17.70 0.65 4.87
C PHE A 157 17.42 0.20 6.31
N PHE A 158 17.14 -1.09 6.53
CA PHE A 158 16.84 -1.62 7.87
C PHE A 158 18.07 -1.73 8.79
N THR A 159 19.28 -1.66 8.24
CA THR A 159 20.53 -1.61 9.02
C THR A 159 21.07 -0.19 9.19
N SER A 160 20.48 0.79 8.52
CA SER A 160 20.90 2.18 8.60
C SER A 160 20.77 2.75 10.02
N PRO A 161 21.66 3.68 10.42
CA PRO A 161 21.57 4.37 11.71
C PRO A 161 20.20 5.03 11.91
N TRP A 162 19.64 5.60 10.85
CA TRP A 162 18.32 6.23 10.87
C TRP A 162 17.20 5.25 11.25
N TRP A 163 17.19 4.03 10.69
CA TRP A 163 16.14 3.06 11.04
C TRP A 163 16.27 2.56 12.47
N LEU A 164 17.51 2.39 12.95
CA LEU A 164 17.77 2.04 14.34
C LEU A 164 17.27 3.13 15.28
N ASP A 165 17.50 4.41 14.95
CA ASP A 165 16.97 5.54 15.70
C ASP A 165 15.44 5.58 15.68
N VAL A 166 14.80 5.34 14.54
CA VAL A 166 13.33 5.25 14.44
C VAL A 166 12.80 4.12 15.31
N LYS A 167 13.43 2.94 15.27
CA LYS A 167 13.06 1.80 16.11
C LYS A 167 13.20 2.14 17.59
N GLN A 168 14.26 2.83 17.96
CA GLN A 168 14.50 3.27 19.34
C GLN A 168 13.44 4.28 19.78
N CYS A 169 13.16 5.30 18.97
CA CYS A 169 12.10 6.28 19.23
C CYS A 169 10.72 5.61 19.39
N LEU A 170 10.39 4.61 18.57
CA LEU A 170 9.13 3.86 18.69
C LEU A 170 9.07 3.05 19.99
N LEU A 171 10.17 2.42 20.39
CA LEU A 171 10.28 1.70 21.66
C LEU A 171 10.15 2.65 22.86
N ASP A 172 10.85 3.77 22.84
CA ASP A 172 10.79 4.78 23.89
C ASP A 172 9.39 5.39 23.99
N THR A 173 8.75 5.65 22.84
CA THR A 173 7.36 6.12 22.78
C THR A 173 6.42 5.07 23.37
N TYR A 174 6.60 3.79 23.04
CA TYR A 174 5.81 2.70 23.59
C TYR A 174 5.96 2.57 25.11
N GLN A 175 7.19 2.62 25.62
CA GLN A 175 7.46 2.60 27.06
C GLN A 175 6.85 3.82 27.77
N TYR A 176 7.03 5.01 27.20
CA TYR A 176 6.42 6.24 27.71
C TYR A 176 4.89 6.12 27.78
N ALA A 177 4.28 5.53 26.75
CA ALA A 177 2.84 5.28 26.69
C ALA A 177 2.35 4.27 27.73
N GLN A 178 3.14 3.26 28.08
CA GLN A 178 2.80 2.33 29.16
C GLN A 178 2.74 3.03 30.52
N HIS A 179 3.58 4.04 30.74
CA HIS A 179 3.63 4.78 32.01
C HIS A 179 2.59 5.92 32.11
N HIS A 180 2.37 6.68 31.03
CA HIS A 180 1.51 7.88 31.03
C HIS A 180 0.13 7.67 30.39
N GLY A 181 -0.09 6.49 29.78
CA GLY A 181 -1.31 6.15 29.08
C GLY A 181 -1.31 6.63 27.61
N TRP A 182 -1.86 5.80 26.72
CA TRP A 182 -1.84 6.03 25.27
C TRP A 182 -2.53 7.33 24.83
N TYR A 183 -3.49 7.81 25.61
CA TYR A 183 -4.22 9.05 25.31
C TYR A 183 -3.33 10.30 25.43
N GLU A 184 -2.46 10.36 26.45
CA GLU A 184 -1.55 11.50 26.64
C GLU A 184 -0.49 11.56 25.54
N VAL A 185 0.04 10.39 25.15
CA VAL A 185 0.99 10.27 24.04
C VAL A 185 0.35 10.72 22.73
N TRP A 186 -0.86 10.24 22.43
CA TRP A 186 -1.56 10.63 21.21
C TRP A 186 -1.87 12.14 21.19
N LYS A 187 -2.24 12.71 22.34
CA LYS A 187 -2.45 14.15 22.49
C LYS A 187 -1.15 14.94 22.23
N GLN A 188 -0.02 14.51 22.78
CA GLN A 188 1.28 15.13 22.53
C GLN A 188 1.70 15.02 21.05
N ILE A 189 1.53 13.86 20.43
CA ILE A 189 1.81 13.67 18.99
C ILE A 189 0.97 14.62 18.15
N ILE A 190 -0.33 14.73 18.46
CA ILE A 190 -1.22 15.66 17.78
C ILE A 190 -0.82 17.11 18.02
N ASP A 191 -0.49 17.50 19.24
CA ASP A 191 -0.09 18.88 19.54
C ASP A 191 1.25 19.25 18.85
N LEU A 192 2.19 18.29 18.74
CA LEU A 192 3.47 18.47 18.03
C LEU A 192 3.33 18.46 16.51
N SER A 193 2.36 17.72 15.97
CA SER A 193 2.13 17.60 14.52
C SER A 193 1.57 18.88 13.87
N ASP A 194 1.36 19.96 14.64
CA ASP A 194 0.72 21.20 14.21
C ASP A 194 -0.46 20.96 13.24
N PRO A 195 -1.53 20.31 13.70
CA PRO A 195 -2.61 19.79 12.83
C PRO A 195 -3.42 20.91 12.18
N HIS A 196 -3.18 22.16 12.60
CA HIS A 196 -3.82 23.35 12.06
C HIS A 196 -2.83 24.23 11.27
N GLY A 197 -1.54 23.89 11.23
CA GLY A 197 -0.50 24.65 10.52
C GLY A 197 -0.24 26.05 11.09
N GLU A 198 -0.59 26.29 12.35
CA GLU A 198 -0.49 27.61 12.98
C GLU A 198 0.98 28.04 13.09
N GLN A 199 1.90 27.13 13.44
CA GLN A 199 3.33 27.43 13.56
C GLN A 199 3.95 27.79 12.22
N ASN A 200 3.59 27.06 11.15
CA ASN A 200 4.04 27.38 9.80
C ASN A 200 3.47 28.72 9.32
N ALA A 201 2.20 29.02 9.63
CA ALA A 201 1.58 30.29 9.28
C ALA A 201 2.26 31.50 9.98
N TYR A 202 2.65 31.36 11.25
CA TYR A 202 3.44 32.37 11.95
C TYR A 202 4.82 32.58 11.29
N LYS A 203 5.50 31.50 10.90
CA LYS A 203 6.79 31.57 10.18
C LYS A 203 6.66 32.26 8.82
N VAL A 204 5.64 31.95 8.02
CA VAL A 204 5.38 32.57 6.71
C VAL A 204 5.15 34.08 6.85
N LEU A 205 4.45 34.53 7.90
CA LEU A 205 4.26 35.96 8.17
C LEU A 205 5.45 36.62 8.87
N GLY A 206 6.45 35.85 9.31
CA GLY A 206 7.61 36.35 10.05
C GLY A 206 7.27 36.85 11.46
N LEU A 207 6.24 36.26 12.08
CA LEU A 207 5.74 36.65 13.39
C LEU A 207 6.00 35.55 14.43
N GLY A 208 6.18 35.95 15.68
CA GLY A 208 6.23 35.00 16.80
C GLY A 208 4.84 34.45 17.15
N PRO A 209 4.75 33.30 17.85
CA PRO A 209 3.48 32.72 18.29
C PRO A 209 2.67 33.64 19.23
N ASP A 210 3.33 34.60 19.88
CA ASP A 210 2.72 35.61 20.77
C ASP A 210 2.20 36.87 20.05
N ALA A 211 2.29 36.91 18.71
CA ALA A 211 1.90 38.09 17.94
C ALA A 211 0.40 38.40 18.07
N THR A 212 0.08 39.68 18.24
CA THR A 212 -1.30 40.16 18.39
C THR A 212 -2.04 40.16 17.04
N GLN A 213 -3.37 40.08 17.07
CA GLN A 213 -4.18 40.13 15.83
C GLN A 213 -3.92 41.39 14.99
N GLN A 214 -3.63 42.51 15.67
CA GLN A 214 -3.33 43.77 15.00
C GLN A 214 -2.01 43.66 14.21
N GLU A 215 -1.00 43.01 14.79
CA GLU A 215 0.29 42.73 14.13
C GLU A 215 0.15 41.71 12.99
N ILE A 216 -0.65 40.67 13.17
CA ILE A 216 -0.95 39.68 12.11
C ILE A 216 -1.60 40.37 10.90
N THR A 217 -2.60 41.21 11.16
CA THR A 217 -3.35 41.90 10.09
C THR A 217 -2.52 43.00 9.43
N SER A 218 -1.70 43.73 10.19
CA SER A 218 -0.83 44.78 9.65
C SER A 218 0.30 44.19 8.80
N THR A 219 0.90 43.09 9.26
CA THR A 219 1.98 42.38 8.56
C THR A 219 1.47 41.70 7.30
N TRP A 220 0.31 41.04 7.35
CA TRP A 220 -0.37 40.52 6.16
C TRP A 220 -0.61 41.63 5.13
N ARG A 221 -1.22 42.76 5.53
CA ARG A 221 -1.46 43.90 4.61
C ARG A 221 -0.19 44.47 4.00
N ARG A 222 0.93 44.43 4.72
CA ARG A 222 2.25 44.88 4.24
C ARG A 222 2.83 43.90 3.23
N LEU A 223 2.90 42.62 3.58
CA LEU A 223 3.46 41.55 2.74
C LEU A 223 2.63 41.32 1.47
N SER A 224 1.30 41.36 1.57
CA SER A 224 0.39 41.25 0.43
C SER A 224 0.54 42.41 -0.57
N ARG A 225 0.86 43.62 -0.09
CA ARG A 225 1.13 44.79 -0.96
C ARG A 225 2.51 44.76 -1.61
N GLN A 226 3.45 44.00 -1.05
CA GLN A 226 4.81 43.83 -1.57
C GLN A 226 4.85 42.72 -2.63
N ASN A 227 4.16 41.61 -2.37
CA ASN A 227 4.12 40.44 -3.26
C ASN A 227 2.91 40.43 -4.23
N HIS A 228 2.23 41.57 -4.40
CA HIS A 228 1.08 41.63 -5.30
C HIS A 228 1.52 41.43 -6.77
N PRO A 229 0.92 40.50 -7.53
CA PRO A 229 1.36 40.16 -8.89
C PRO A 229 1.26 41.33 -9.88
N ASP A 230 0.38 42.30 -9.59
CA ASP A 230 0.19 43.51 -10.41
C ASP A 230 1.37 44.51 -10.32
N LYS A 231 2.22 44.41 -9.28
CA LYS A 231 3.40 45.28 -9.14
C LYS A 231 4.64 44.75 -9.86
N VAL A 232 4.62 43.50 -10.32
CA VAL A 232 5.78 42.84 -10.91
C VAL A 232 5.63 42.83 -12.43
N LYS A 233 6.51 43.59 -13.11
CA LYS A 233 6.48 43.78 -14.57
C LYS A 233 7.07 42.60 -15.35
N GLU A 234 7.93 41.81 -14.73
CA GLU A 234 8.63 40.69 -15.38
C GLU A 234 7.90 39.36 -15.18
N GLN A 235 7.72 38.61 -16.27
CA GLN A 235 6.86 37.42 -16.30
C GLN A 235 7.38 36.23 -15.48
N HIS A 236 8.70 36.13 -15.28
CA HIS A 236 9.30 35.07 -14.47
C HIS A 236 9.13 35.34 -12.97
N LEU A 237 9.36 36.57 -12.51
CA LEU A 237 9.13 36.99 -11.12
C LEU A 237 7.65 37.04 -10.75
N ARG A 238 6.76 37.16 -11.74
CA ARG A 238 5.31 37.21 -11.50
C ARG A 238 4.75 35.90 -10.95
N ARG A 239 5.32 34.76 -11.34
CA ARG A 239 4.94 33.43 -10.81
C ARG A 239 5.36 33.28 -9.35
N GLU A 240 6.61 33.62 -9.03
CA GLU A 240 7.12 33.58 -7.65
C GLU A 240 6.36 34.54 -6.72
N ALA A 241 6.02 35.75 -7.20
CA ALA A 241 5.22 36.70 -6.45
C ALA A 241 3.80 36.17 -6.19
N GLN A 242 3.20 35.49 -7.17
CA GLN A 242 1.87 34.88 -7.03
C GLN A 242 1.87 33.72 -6.04
N GLU A 243 2.87 32.83 -6.08
CA GLU A 243 3.03 31.73 -5.12
C GLU A 243 3.20 32.25 -3.69
N LYS A 244 4.09 33.22 -3.48
CA LYS A 244 4.29 33.87 -2.17
C LYS A 244 3.02 34.58 -1.70
N PHE A 245 2.29 35.25 -2.58
CA PHE A 245 1.03 35.89 -2.24
C PHE A 245 -0.02 34.90 -1.76
N MET A 246 -0.16 33.75 -2.45
CA MET A 246 -1.07 32.68 -2.05
C MET A 246 -0.68 32.08 -0.69
N GLU A 247 0.62 31.85 -0.46
CA GLU A 247 1.14 31.33 0.81
C GLU A 247 0.87 32.29 1.98
N ILE A 248 1.10 33.59 1.79
CA ILE A 248 0.79 34.64 2.77
C ILE A 248 -0.71 34.71 3.08
N GLN A 249 -1.55 34.54 2.05
CA GLN A 249 -3.00 34.54 2.22
C GLN A 249 -3.48 33.32 3.02
N GLN A 250 -2.98 32.12 2.68
CA GLN A 250 -3.28 30.89 3.40
C GLN A 250 -2.84 30.97 4.87
N ALA A 251 -1.65 31.50 5.14
CA ALA A 251 -1.15 31.73 6.50
C ALA A 251 -2.08 32.65 7.31
N TYR A 252 -2.54 33.76 6.72
CA TYR A 252 -3.50 34.65 7.38
C TYR A 252 -4.85 33.98 7.63
N GLU A 253 -5.36 33.20 6.68
CA GLU A 253 -6.63 32.47 6.82
C GLU A 253 -6.57 31.46 7.98
N ILE A 254 -5.50 30.67 8.06
CA ILE A 254 -5.25 29.72 9.14
C ILE A 254 -5.24 30.42 10.51
N LEU A 255 -4.47 31.50 10.65
CA LEU A 255 -4.39 32.26 11.90
C LEU A 255 -5.70 32.96 12.25
N SER A 256 -6.45 33.47 11.27
CA SER A 256 -7.76 34.09 11.51
C SER A 256 -8.80 33.06 12.00
N ASN A 257 -8.77 31.84 11.45
CA ASN A 257 -9.68 30.76 11.81
C ASN A 257 -9.33 30.16 13.18
N SER A 258 -8.03 30.03 13.49
CA SER A 258 -7.55 29.62 14.82
C SER A 258 -8.13 30.50 15.95
N LYS A 259 -8.19 31.82 15.73
CA LYS A 259 -8.78 32.78 16.68
C LYS A 259 -10.28 32.58 16.83
N HIS A 260 -11.01 32.41 15.73
CA HIS A 260 -12.45 32.14 15.78
C HIS A 260 -12.74 30.84 16.53
N ARG A 261 -11.92 29.80 16.33
CA ARG A 261 -12.00 28.54 17.08
C ARG A 261 -11.73 28.74 18.57
N ARG A 262 -10.67 29.48 18.93
CA ARG A 262 -10.30 29.78 20.33
C ARG A 262 -11.39 30.59 21.04
N ASN A 263 -11.94 31.62 20.39
CA ASN A 263 -13.06 32.41 20.94
C ASN A 263 -14.33 31.58 21.13
N ARG A 264 -14.64 30.68 20.18
CA ARG A 264 -15.79 29.78 20.29
C ARG A 264 -15.63 28.77 21.43
N ARG A 265 -14.42 28.24 21.64
CA ARG A 265 -14.10 27.37 22.77
C ARG A 265 -14.25 28.09 24.12
N ASN A 266 -13.64 29.27 24.26
CA ASN A 266 -13.74 30.08 25.48
C ASN A 266 -15.20 30.45 25.80
N LYS A 267 -16.04 30.70 24.79
CA LYS A 267 -17.46 31.00 25.00
C LYS A 267 -18.26 29.76 25.46
N LYS A 268 -17.86 28.56 25.05
CA LYS A 268 -18.48 27.29 25.46
C LYS A 268 -18.12 26.95 26.91
N ASP A 269 -16.84 27.06 27.29
CA ASP A 269 -16.37 26.81 28.66
C ASP A 269 -16.99 27.79 29.66
N ASN A 270 -17.19 29.06 29.28
CA ASN A 270 -17.83 30.07 30.14
C ASN A 270 -19.38 29.91 30.21
N SER A 271 -19.96 28.99 29.43
CA SER A 271 -21.40 28.70 29.40
C SER A 271 -21.78 27.37 30.04
N GLU A 272 -20.79 26.54 30.40
CA GLU A 272 -21.01 25.38 31.27
C GLU A 272 -20.94 25.85 32.73
N PRO A 273 -22.05 25.87 33.49
CA PRO A 273 -21.98 26.13 34.91
C PRO A 273 -21.18 25.01 35.55
N THR A 274 -20.26 25.35 36.45
CA THR A 274 -19.63 24.40 37.36
C THR A 274 -20.71 23.66 38.14
N SER A 275 -21.18 22.52 37.64
CA SER A 275 -21.99 21.55 38.39
C SER A 275 -21.06 20.78 39.35
N GLY A 276 -20.40 21.53 40.22
CA GLY A 276 -19.69 21.02 41.37
C GLY A 276 -20.54 21.24 42.62
N THR A 277 -20.90 20.13 43.26
CA THR A 277 -21.21 20.03 44.69
C THR A 277 -22.66 20.32 45.11
N ARG A 278 -23.48 19.27 45.14
CA ARG A 278 -24.42 19.06 46.26
C ARG A 278 -24.26 17.64 46.80
N ARG A 279 -23.64 17.60 47.99
CA ARG A 279 -23.68 16.57 49.05
C ARG A 279 -23.32 15.13 48.69
#